data_AF-A0A349Q831-F1
#
_entry.id   AF-A0A349Q831-F1
#
_cell.length_a   1.000
_cell.length_b   1.000
_cell.length_c   1.000
_cell.angle_alpha   90.00
_cell.angle_beta   90.00
_cell.angle_gamma   90.00
#
_symmetry.space_group_name_H-M   'P 1'
#
loop_
_entity.id
_entity.type
_entity.pdbx_description
1 polymer ?
#
loop_
_entity_poly.entity_id
_entity_poly.type
_entity_poly.pdbx_seq_one_letter_code
_entity_poly.pdbx_strand_id
1 'polypeptide(L)'
;MSENEVKRSQKSDKNGVPFSKAYCRFFLGLCRLIRPILHGVCRKSEAFKRQKKNGAMLIVCNHLSAYDFIHFSSAMYGAPLNFVVAENMMYSMPIFAKLLGSYHAITKKQYFADFACIKNIKKYLDAGISVLICPEGKVSANGVTGPIAPSVARLVQWLGYPVGVIKMQGASLARPKWAYNLRFVRRGKVITNCDMLFTADETKKLSKDEIYEKVCSALYQNEHKWQVENGIVFKGRHYAEGLDRLLYRCPRCGSEFEMISQDSHLTCKKCGNDVVYGFDGHLVPQGDSVCPDRIDLWYDMQRELVAKEVGNDDFRLSNTVNLFVENEANNGYRFVANGVLSLDKDKLCFDTDWVERPVGVKSKYKVNNMALDFDDALGTEPVEDEFKHVEFAVSRCDTVANLPGTAVDMYDDKHVYRFMFDKVLAATKYALCIEEAYKKSKK
;
A
#
# COMPACT_ATOMS: atom_id res chain seq x y z
N MET A 1 -12.94 55.31 0.92
CA MET A 1 -12.30 54.07 0.41
C MET A 1 -12.58 54.01 -1.07
N SER A 2 -11.57 54.23 -1.90
CA SER A 2 -11.75 54.41 -3.35
C SER A 2 -12.05 53.06 -4.02
N GLU A 3 -12.79 53.04 -5.13
CA GLU A 3 -13.09 51.84 -5.93
C GLU A 3 -11.84 51.04 -6.36
N ASN A 4 -10.65 51.64 -6.27
CA ASN A 4 -9.37 50.98 -6.49
C ASN A 4 -8.91 50.06 -5.33
N GLU A 5 -9.43 50.23 -4.11
CA GLU A 5 -9.16 49.33 -2.99
C GLU A 5 -10.01 48.05 -3.05
N VAL A 6 -11.24 48.14 -3.56
CA VAL A 6 -12.13 46.99 -3.74
C VAL A 6 -11.65 46.10 -4.90
N LYS A 7 -11.09 46.67 -5.96
CA LYS A 7 -10.44 45.90 -7.05
C LYS A 7 -9.13 45.22 -6.64
N ARG A 8 -8.50 45.62 -5.52
CA ARG A 8 -7.27 44.99 -5.02
C ARG A 8 -7.52 43.73 -4.17
N SER A 9 -8.73 43.53 -3.66
CA SER A 9 -9.08 42.35 -2.83
C SER A 9 -9.69 41.18 -3.62
N GLN A 10 -9.81 41.29 -4.95
CA GLN A 10 -10.37 40.25 -5.82
C GLN A 10 -9.48 39.92 -7.04
N LYS A 11 -8.15 39.94 -6.88
CA LYS A 11 -7.31 39.00 -7.66
C LYS A 11 -7.33 37.67 -6.92
N SER A 12 -8.42 36.92 -7.08
CA SER A 12 -8.38 35.48 -6.81
C SER A 12 -7.31 34.91 -7.73
N ASP A 13 -6.27 34.34 -7.13
CA ASP A 13 -5.24 33.61 -7.86
C ASP A 13 -5.95 32.41 -8.51
N LYS A 14 -6.35 32.56 -9.78
CA LYS A 14 -7.01 31.51 -10.57
C LYS A 14 -6.15 30.23 -10.66
N ASN A 15 -4.89 30.29 -10.24
CA ASN A 15 -3.94 29.18 -10.19
C ASN A 15 -3.68 28.63 -8.77
N GLY A 16 -4.33 29.15 -7.73
CA GLY A 16 -4.15 28.68 -6.36
C GLY A 16 -4.44 27.17 -6.24
N VAL A 17 -3.52 26.44 -5.61
CA VAL A 17 -3.82 25.08 -5.12
C VAL A 17 -4.57 25.19 -3.79
N PRO A 18 -5.58 24.35 -3.53
CA PRO A 18 -6.21 24.30 -2.22
C PRO A 18 -5.19 23.67 -1.25
N PHE A 19 -4.40 24.49 -0.56
CA PHE A 19 -3.35 24.02 0.35
C PHE A 19 -3.22 24.92 1.57
N SER A 20 -3.43 24.35 2.76
CA SER A 20 -3.26 25.08 4.02
C SER A 20 -1.83 24.89 4.55
N LYS A 21 -0.98 25.91 4.41
CA LYS A 21 0.37 25.93 5.00
C LYS A 21 0.35 25.78 6.52
N ALA A 22 -0.66 26.35 7.19
CA ALA A 22 -0.83 26.27 8.64
C ALA A 22 -1.14 24.83 9.07
N TYR A 23 -2.10 24.18 8.40
CA TYR A 23 -2.45 22.80 8.66
C TYR A 23 -1.28 21.85 8.35
N CYS A 24 -0.57 22.07 7.23
CA CYS A 24 0.64 21.34 6.92
C CYS A 24 1.68 21.46 8.03
N ARG A 25 1.97 22.67 8.51
CA ARG A 25 2.95 22.88 9.59
C ARG A 25 2.53 22.16 10.87
N PHE A 26 1.25 22.22 11.23
CA PHE A 26 0.69 21.52 12.39
C PHE A 26 0.86 20.00 12.24
N PHE A 27 0.40 19.43 11.11
CA PHE A 27 0.46 17.99 10.85
C PHE A 27 1.89 17.46 10.83
N LEU A 28 2.81 18.09 10.07
CA LEU A 28 4.21 17.68 10.05
C LEU A 28 4.89 17.84 11.43
N GLY A 29 4.45 18.83 12.22
CA GLY A 29 4.89 19.05 13.59
C GLY A 29 4.47 17.93 14.52
N LEU A 30 3.22 17.48 14.42
CA LEU A 30 2.71 16.31 15.14
C LEU A 30 3.49 15.05 14.77
N CYS A 31 3.74 14.80 13.47
CA CYS A 31 4.56 13.69 13.03
C CYS A 31 5.99 13.75 13.60
N ARG A 32 6.58 14.95 13.68
CA ARG A 32 7.91 15.17 14.29
C ARG A 32 7.93 14.83 15.79
N LEU A 33 6.84 15.10 16.51
CA LEU A 33 6.69 14.76 17.93
C LEU A 33 6.45 13.27 18.17
N ILE A 34 5.67 12.61 17.29
CA ILE A 34 5.36 11.18 17.40
C ILE A 34 6.55 10.30 16.98
N ARG A 35 7.35 10.70 15.98
CA ARG A 35 8.47 9.89 15.46
C ARG A 35 9.40 9.31 16.54
N PRO A 36 9.88 10.06 17.55
CA PRO A 36 10.71 9.50 18.62
C PRO A 36 10.01 8.43 19.47
N ILE A 37 8.69 8.54 19.68
CA ILE A 37 7.89 7.54 20.42
C ILE A 37 7.89 6.21 19.67
N LEU A 38 7.93 6.27 18.34
CA LEU A 38 8.06 5.12 17.44
C LEU A 38 9.53 4.73 17.16
N HIS A 39 10.48 5.17 18.00
CA HIS A 39 11.92 4.86 17.86
C HIS A 39 12.51 5.25 16.49
N GLY A 40 11.89 6.23 15.83
CA GLY A 40 12.31 6.71 14.52
C GLY A 40 13.54 7.61 14.62
N VAL A 41 14.50 7.46 13.72
CA VAL A 41 15.71 8.28 13.56
C VAL A 41 15.71 8.87 12.15
N CYS A 42 15.81 10.18 12.03
CA CYS A 42 15.82 10.85 10.73
C CYS A 42 17.20 11.47 10.46
N ARG A 43 17.82 11.09 9.34
CA ARG A 43 19.10 11.58 8.84
C ARG A 43 18.84 12.32 7.54
N LYS A 44 19.43 13.51 7.39
CA LYS A 44 19.26 14.36 6.19
C LYS A 44 20.63 14.81 5.73
N SER A 45 20.96 14.60 4.46
CA SER A 45 22.14 15.19 3.85
C SER A 45 22.05 16.73 3.81
N GLU A 46 23.19 17.39 3.71
CA GLU A 46 23.22 18.86 3.57
C GLU A 46 22.56 19.31 2.26
N ALA A 47 22.71 18.53 1.18
CA ALA A 47 22.04 18.79 -0.09
C ALA A 47 20.51 18.76 0.06
N PHE A 48 19.97 17.75 0.76
CA PHE A 48 18.54 17.64 1.02
C PHE A 48 18.02 18.81 1.89
N LYS A 49 18.75 19.18 2.95
CA LYS A 49 18.39 20.33 3.81
C LYS A 49 18.37 21.63 3.00
N ARG A 50 19.37 21.85 2.14
CA ARG A 50 19.46 23.02 1.27
C ARG A 50 18.29 23.08 0.27
N GLN A 51 18.02 21.98 -0.43
CA GLN A 51 16.91 21.92 -1.39
C GLN A 51 15.57 22.20 -0.68
N LYS A 52 15.31 21.50 0.43
CA LYS A 52 14.11 21.68 1.24
C LYS A 52 13.88 23.13 1.68
N LYS A 53 14.94 23.88 1.98
CA LYS A 53 14.84 25.29 2.37
C LYS A 53 14.56 26.22 1.17
N ASN A 54 15.14 25.89 0.02
CA ASN A 54 15.24 26.81 -1.11
C ASN A 54 14.18 26.60 -2.20
N GLY A 55 13.50 25.45 -2.24
CA GLY A 55 12.47 25.22 -3.25
C GLY A 55 11.75 23.88 -3.13
N ALA A 56 10.69 23.74 -3.94
CA ALA A 56 9.97 22.48 -4.06
C ALA A 56 10.83 21.40 -4.73
N MET A 57 10.52 20.15 -4.42
CA MET A 57 11.09 18.98 -5.06
C MET A 57 10.04 17.87 -5.13
N LEU A 58 10.19 16.99 -6.13
CA LEU A 58 9.55 15.69 -6.07
C LEU A 58 10.30 14.84 -5.05
N ILE A 59 9.59 14.12 -4.19
CA ILE A 59 10.18 13.21 -3.22
C ILE A 59 9.73 11.80 -3.55
N VAL A 60 10.68 10.89 -3.76
CA VAL A 60 10.39 9.46 -3.91
C VAL A 60 10.71 8.73 -2.61
N CYS A 61 9.82 7.85 -2.18
CA CYS A 61 9.94 7.10 -0.94
C CYS A 61 9.61 5.62 -1.17
N ASN A 62 10.32 4.72 -0.50
CA ASN A 62 9.90 3.31 -0.43
C ASN A 62 8.71 3.19 0.55
N HIS A 63 7.86 2.19 0.37
CA HIS A 63 6.63 2.05 1.13
C HIS A 63 6.53 0.69 1.82
N LEU A 64 6.86 0.68 3.11
CA LEU A 64 7.08 -0.50 3.92
C LEU A 64 6.03 -0.68 5.02
N SER A 65 5.37 0.39 5.46
CA SER A 65 4.38 0.35 6.53
C SER A 65 3.26 1.38 6.36
N ALA A 66 2.10 1.08 6.93
CA ALA A 66 1.01 2.04 7.07
C ALA A 66 1.40 3.29 7.90
N TYR A 67 2.46 3.21 8.72
CA TYR A 67 2.96 4.34 9.52
C TYR A 67 4.08 5.14 8.86
N ASP A 68 4.46 4.81 7.62
CA ASP A 68 5.52 5.53 6.91
C ASP A 68 5.28 7.04 6.87
N PHE A 69 4.01 7.43 6.81
CA PHE A 69 3.62 8.83 6.80
C PHE A 69 4.15 9.63 7.99
N ILE A 70 4.27 9.03 9.17
CA ILE A 70 4.84 9.73 10.33
C ILE A 70 6.31 10.06 10.08
N HIS A 71 7.04 9.10 9.52
CA HIS A 71 8.48 9.20 9.29
C HIS A 71 8.80 10.18 8.16
N PHE A 72 8.25 10.00 6.96
CA PHE A 72 8.55 10.91 5.84
C PHE A 72 7.98 12.32 6.04
N SER A 73 6.84 12.46 6.72
CA SER A 73 6.27 13.78 7.05
C SER A 73 7.18 14.56 7.99
N SER A 74 7.68 13.87 9.04
CA SER A 74 8.60 14.49 9.99
C SER A 74 9.91 14.94 9.35
N ALA A 75 10.37 14.25 8.30
CA ALA A 75 11.57 14.65 7.55
C ALA A 75 11.39 16.04 6.91
N MET A 76 10.18 16.34 6.47
CA MET A 76 9.84 17.58 5.78
C MET A 76 9.34 18.70 6.68
N TYR A 77 9.24 18.50 8.00
CA TYR A 77 8.86 19.56 8.95
C TYR A 77 9.62 20.87 8.71
N GLY A 78 8.88 21.97 8.50
CA GLY A 78 9.42 23.29 8.18
C GLY A 78 9.40 23.66 6.69
N ALA A 79 9.00 22.76 5.80
CA ALA A 79 8.75 23.04 4.39
C ALA A 79 7.35 22.55 3.96
N PRO A 80 6.70 23.17 2.97
CA PRO A 80 5.41 22.71 2.44
C PRO A 80 5.57 21.35 1.74
N LEU A 81 4.66 20.43 2.05
CA LEU A 81 4.63 19.08 1.48
C LEU A 81 3.18 18.72 1.12
N ASN A 82 2.98 18.03 0.01
CA ASN A 82 1.78 17.27 -0.29
C ASN A 82 2.11 15.81 -0.60
N PHE A 83 1.13 14.92 -0.50
CA PHE A 83 1.27 13.49 -0.71
C PHE A 83 0.36 13.00 -1.82
N VAL A 84 0.83 12.01 -2.57
CA VAL A 84 -0.03 11.18 -3.41
C VAL A 84 -0.50 9.98 -2.58
N VAL A 85 -1.82 9.86 -2.41
CA VAL A 85 -2.46 8.78 -1.65
C VAL A 85 -3.39 7.97 -2.55
N ALA A 86 -3.53 6.68 -2.26
CA ALA A 86 -4.48 5.85 -2.97
C ALA A 86 -5.91 6.33 -2.69
N GLU A 87 -6.77 6.34 -3.71
CA GLU A 87 -8.16 6.81 -3.60
C GLU A 87 -8.95 6.01 -2.56
N ASN A 88 -8.71 4.70 -2.45
CA ASN A 88 -9.31 3.85 -1.42
C ASN A 88 -9.05 4.33 0.03
N MET A 89 -8.01 5.12 0.27
CA MET A 89 -7.75 5.70 1.59
C MET A 89 -8.78 6.76 1.96
N MET A 90 -9.40 7.43 0.98
CA MET A 90 -10.51 8.36 1.23
C MET A 90 -11.72 7.65 1.82
N TYR A 91 -11.86 6.35 1.57
CA TYR A 91 -12.99 5.52 1.99
C TYR A 91 -12.63 4.52 3.11
N SER A 92 -11.47 4.69 3.74
CA SER A 92 -10.96 3.72 4.72
C SER A 92 -11.51 3.98 6.13
N MET A 93 -11.01 5.02 6.79
CA MET A 93 -11.46 5.46 8.12
C MET A 93 -11.86 6.94 8.08
N PRO A 94 -12.99 7.34 8.69
CA PRO A 94 -13.47 8.73 8.67
C PRO A 94 -12.44 9.77 9.15
N ILE A 95 -11.62 9.40 10.14
CA ILE A 95 -10.57 10.28 10.66
C ILE A 95 -9.47 10.52 9.61
N PHE A 96 -9.01 9.46 8.92
CA PHE A 96 -8.00 9.59 7.88
C PHE A 96 -8.54 10.31 6.65
N ALA A 97 -9.78 10.03 6.26
CA ALA A 97 -10.45 10.75 5.17
C ALA A 97 -10.58 12.26 5.47
N LYS A 98 -10.99 12.63 6.69
CA LYS A 98 -11.07 14.04 7.10
C LYS A 98 -9.69 14.69 7.13
N LEU A 99 -8.67 13.99 7.62
CA LEU A 99 -7.28 14.46 7.64
C LEU A 99 -6.79 14.74 6.21
N LEU A 100 -6.94 13.77 5.32
CA LEU A 100 -6.46 13.84 3.93
C LEU A 100 -7.27 14.85 3.10
N GLY A 101 -8.58 14.93 3.29
CA GLY A 101 -9.45 15.95 2.69
C GLY A 101 -9.08 17.36 3.14
N SER A 102 -8.82 17.57 4.44
CA SER A 102 -8.37 18.86 4.98
C SER A 102 -6.96 19.24 4.50
N TYR A 103 -6.13 18.24 4.21
CA TYR A 103 -4.80 18.41 3.63
C TYR A 103 -4.85 18.65 2.11
N HIS A 104 -6.00 18.41 1.47
CA HIS A 104 -6.16 18.30 0.01
C HIS A 104 -5.06 17.43 -0.60
N ALA A 105 -4.91 16.22 -0.06
CA ALA A 105 -4.00 15.23 -0.59
C ALA A 105 -4.34 14.90 -2.05
N ILE A 106 -3.32 14.63 -2.87
CA ILE A 106 -3.53 14.24 -4.25
C ILE A 106 -3.96 12.77 -4.23
N THR A 107 -5.16 12.47 -4.71
CA THR A 107 -5.62 11.09 -4.83
C THR A 107 -5.11 10.47 -6.13
N LYS A 108 -4.88 9.17 -6.09
CA LYS A 108 -4.48 8.35 -7.24
C LYS A 108 -5.33 7.08 -7.28
N LYS A 109 -5.96 6.84 -8.43
CA LYS A 109 -6.46 5.49 -8.78
C LYS A 109 -5.27 4.56 -8.99
N GLN A 110 -5.13 3.55 -8.15
CA GLN A 110 -3.96 2.67 -8.22
C GLN A 110 -4.01 1.84 -9.51
N TYR A 111 -2.85 1.64 -10.13
CA TYR A 111 -2.68 0.80 -11.33
C TYR A 111 -3.48 1.24 -12.58
N PHE A 112 -4.01 2.47 -12.56
CA PHE A 112 -4.65 3.11 -13.71
C PHE A 112 -3.87 4.34 -14.18
N ALA A 113 -4.03 4.72 -15.45
CA ALA A 113 -3.41 5.91 -16.02
C ALA A 113 -4.15 7.18 -15.55
N ASP A 114 -3.76 7.69 -14.38
CA ASP A 114 -4.39 8.86 -13.76
C ASP A 114 -3.69 10.17 -14.17
N PHE A 115 -4.09 10.72 -15.32
CA PHE A 115 -3.57 11.99 -15.82
C PHE A 115 -3.92 13.19 -14.91
N ALA A 116 -5.04 13.12 -14.18
CA ALA A 116 -5.44 14.17 -13.25
C ALA A 116 -4.47 14.24 -12.06
N CYS A 117 -4.10 13.08 -11.50
CA CYS A 117 -3.06 12.98 -10.48
C CYS A 117 -1.74 13.61 -10.95
N ILE A 118 -1.26 13.27 -12.16
CA ILE A 118 0.01 13.80 -12.69
C ILE A 118 -0.04 15.33 -12.85
N LYS A 119 -1.13 15.88 -13.38
CA LYS A 119 -1.32 17.34 -13.50
C LYS A 119 -1.36 18.02 -12.13
N ASN A 120 -2.00 17.40 -11.15
CA ASN A 120 -2.04 17.92 -9.77
C ASN A 120 -0.64 17.93 -9.15
N ILE A 121 0.15 16.85 -9.29
CA ILE A 121 1.54 16.83 -8.81
C ILE A 121 2.31 18.05 -9.35
N LYS A 122 2.22 18.29 -10.66
CA LYS A 122 2.88 19.45 -11.28
C LYS A 122 2.36 20.79 -10.72
N LYS A 123 1.04 20.96 -10.60
CA LYS A 123 0.43 22.19 -10.07
C LYS A 123 0.94 22.52 -8.65
N TYR A 124 1.06 21.52 -7.77
CA TYR A 124 1.60 21.73 -6.43
C TYR A 124 3.11 22.06 -6.43
N LEU A 125 3.90 21.40 -7.28
CA LEU A 125 5.32 21.71 -7.44
C LEU A 125 5.53 23.13 -7.99
N ASP A 126 4.74 23.55 -8.99
CA ASP A 126 4.73 24.92 -9.53
C ASP A 126 4.37 25.97 -8.46
N ALA A 127 3.48 25.61 -7.52
CA ALA A 127 3.11 26.44 -6.37
C ALA A 127 4.14 26.46 -5.22
N GLY A 128 5.32 25.85 -5.41
CA GLY A 128 6.37 25.80 -4.41
C GLY A 128 6.11 24.82 -3.26
N ILE A 129 5.26 23.81 -3.48
CA ILE A 129 4.94 22.75 -2.52
C ILE A 129 5.58 21.46 -3.00
N SER A 130 6.45 20.85 -2.17
CA SER A 130 7.05 19.56 -2.50
C SER A 130 5.96 18.49 -2.56
N VAL A 131 6.12 17.49 -3.43
CA VAL A 131 5.15 16.39 -3.53
C VAL A 131 5.87 15.07 -3.31
N LEU A 132 5.38 14.26 -2.38
CA LEU A 132 5.91 12.93 -2.11
C LEU A 132 5.05 11.85 -2.77
N ILE A 133 5.73 10.93 -3.45
CA ILE A 133 5.16 9.73 -4.04
C ILE A 133 5.88 8.48 -3.54
N CYS A 134 5.12 7.40 -3.40
CA CYS A 134 5.64 6.05 -3.24
C CYS A 134 5.46 5.31 -4.57
N PRO A 135 6.50 5.20 -5.41
CA PRO A 135 6.34 4.74 -6.78
C PRO A 135 6.03 3.24 -6.91
N GLU A 136 6.18 2.47 -5.83
CA GLU A 136 5.68 1.08 -5.71
C GLU A 136 4.15 0.98 -5.81
N GLY A 137 3.43 2.09 -5.60
CA GLY A 137 1.98 2.13 -5.68
C GLY A 137 1.25 1.54 -4.47
N LYS A 138 1.85 0.60 -3.73
CA LYS A 138 1.28 -0.01 -2.50
C LYS A 138 2.32 -0.17 -1.39
N VAL A 139 1.84 -0.33 -0.16
CA VAL A 139 2.66 -0.84 0.96
C VAL A 139 3.11 -2.26 0.64
N SER A 140 4.41 -2.50 0.77
CA SER A 140 5.00 -3.83 0.69
C SER A 140 4.33 -4.81 1.66
N ALA A 141 3.85 -5.93 1.11
CA ALA A 141 3.21 -6.96 1.92
C ALA A 141 4.22 -7.77 2.73
N ASN A 142 5.39 -8.05 2.14
CA ASN A 142 6.42 -8.92 2.72
C ASN A 142 7.62 -8.13 3.28
N GLY A 143 7.61 -6.79 3.32
CA GLY A 143 8.75 -6.01 3.80
C GLY A 143 9.94 -5.92 2.83
N VAL A 144 9.76 -6.33 1.58
CA VAL A 144 10.71 -6.10 0.48
C VAL A 144 10.10 -5.07 -0.47
N THR A 145 10.90 -4.09 -0.92
CA THR A 145 10.48 -3.12 -1.94
C THR A 145 9.90 -3.86 -3.15
N GLY A 146 8.66 -3.54 -3.48
CA GLY A 146 7.94 -4.08 -4.62
C GLY A 146 8.45 -3.52 -5.96
N PRO A 147 7.95 -4.05 -7.09
CA PRO A 147 8.29 -3.54 -8.40
C PRO A 147 7.87 -2.08 -8.54
N ILE A 148 8.73 -1.28 -9.18
CA ILE A 148 8.44 0.12 -9.51
C ILE A 148 8.13 0.18 -11.01
N ALA A 149 7.05 0.85 -11.39
CA ALA A 149 6.70 0.98 -12.80
C ALA A 149 7.70 1.90 -13.54
N PRO A 150 8.20 1.52 -14.74
CA PRO A 150 9.11 2.35 -15.54
C PRO A 150 8.55 3.75 -15.90
N SER A 151 7.24 3.93 -15.82
CA SER A 151 6.58 5.22 -16.01
C SER A 151 7.05 6.29 -15.02
N VAL A 152 7.63 5.92 -13.87
CA VAL A 152 8.22 6.87 -12.91
C VAL A 152 9.32 7.72 -13.55
N ALA A 153 10.13 7.15 -14.45
CA ALA A 153 11.19 7.89 -15.12
C ALA A 153 10.64 8.95 -16.09
N ARG A 154 9.56 8.61 -16.81
CA ARG A 154 8.84 9.57 -17.67
C ARG A 154 8.24 10.71 -16.85
N LEU A 155 7.67 10.39 -15.67
CA LEU A 155 7.14 11.39 -14.75
C LEU A 155 8.23 12.34 -14.25
N VAL A 156 9.36 11.80 -13.76
CA VAL A 156 10.50 12.59 -13.27
C VAL A 156 11.01 13.55 -14.33
N GLN A 157 11.24 13.04 -15.56
CA GLN A 157 11.75 13.85 -16.66
C GLN A 157 10.76 14.92 -17.11
N TRP A 158 9.46 14.58 -17.20
CA TRP A 158 8.42 15.53 -17.60
C TRP A 158 8.19 16.64 -16.57
N LEU A 159 8.27 16.31 -15.28
CA LEU A 159 8.16 17.29 -14.20
C LEU A 159 9.35 18.27 -14.21
N GLY A 160 10.58 17.77 -14.42
CA GLY A 160 11.77 18.62 -14.53
C GLY A 160 12.17 19.34 -13.22
N TYR A 161 11.79 18.79 -12.07
CA TYR A 161 12.14 19.29 -10.73
C TYR A 161 13.32 18.53 -10.13
N PRO A 162 14.00 19.08 -9.11
CA PRO A 162 14.89 18.30 -8.27
C PRO A 162 14.14 17.12 -7.64
N VAL A 163 14.81 16.00 -7.48
CA VAL A 163 14.24 14.79 -6.89
C VAL A 163 14.98 14.45 -5.61
N GLY A 164 14.28 14.54 -4.49
CA GLY A 164 14.74 14.01 -3.21
C GLY A 164 14.34 12.54 -3.06
N VAL A 165 15.14 11.80 -2.31
CA VAL A 165 14.83 10.43 -1.88
C VAL A 165 14.67 10.38 -0.37
N ILE A 166 13.65 9.67 0.10
CA ILE A 166 13.50 9.25 1.49
C ILE A 166 13.53 7.73 1.51
N LYS A 167 14.63 7.15 1.99
CA LYS A 167 14.77 5.70 2.18
C LYS A 167 14.48 5.35 3.63
N MET A 168 13.45 4.55 3.84
CA MET A 168 13.05 4.02 5.14
C MET A 168 13.60 2.61 5.34
N GLN A 169 14.02 2.32 6.57
CA GLN A 169 14.50 1.00 7.01
C GLN A 169 13.96 0.70 8.40
N GLY A 170 13.52 -0.54 8.64
CA GLY A 170 12.94 -0.99 9.90
C GLY A 170 11.43 -0.72 10.06
N ALA A 171 10.79 -0.05 9.10
CA ALA A 171 9.39 0.35 9.21
C ALA A 171 8.43 -0.85 9.12
N SER A 172 8.69 -1.79 8.19
CA SER A 172 7.87 -3.01 8.11
C SER A 172 8.15 -3.96 9.28
N LEU A 173 9.34 -3.91 9.88
CA LEU A 173 9.67 -4.72 11.05
C LEU A 173 8.99 -4.18 12.31
N ALA A 174 8.91 -2.85 12.46
CA ALA A 174 8.15 -2.18 13.51
C ALA A 174 6.66 -2.46 13.37
N ARG A 175 6.12 -2.32 12.15
CA ARG A 175 4.71 -2.58 11.86
C ARG A 175 4.55 -3.21 10.47
N PRO A 176 4.51 -4.56 10.41
CA PRO A 176 4.33 -5.27 9.15
C PRO A 176 2.91 -5.12 8.62
N LYS A 177 2.71 -5.13 7.29
CA LYS A 177 1.37 -5.02 6.67
C LYS A 177 0.44 -6.19 7.04
N TRP A 178 1.00 -7.39 7.15
CA TRP A 178 0.27 -8.63 7.48
C TRP A 178 -0.13 -8.73 8.95
N ALA A 179 0.58 -8.03 9.84
CA ALA A 179 0.22 -8.03 11.24
C ALA A 179 -1.08 -7.25 11.40
N TYR A 180 -2.02 -7.82 12.13
CA TYR A 180 -3.39 -7.32 12.12
C TYR A 180 -3.73 -6.45 13.31
N ASN A 181 -3.10 -6.71 14.45
CA ASN A 181 -3.34 -5.95 15.64
C ASN A 181 -2.58 -4.62 15.57
N LEU A 182 -3.31 -3.53 15.29
CA LEU A 182 -2.77 -2.17 15.21
C LEU A 182 -2.16 -1.68 16.54
N ARG A 183 -2.44 -2.32 17.67
CA ARG A 183 -1.88 -1.93 18.98
C ARG A 183 -0.45 -2.42 19.19
N PHE A 184 0.04 -3.38 18.39
CA PHE A 184 1.35 -4.01 18.59
C PHE A 184 2.39 -3.47 17.60
N VAL A 185 2.79 -2.22 17.80
CA VAL A 185 4.00 -1.68 17.15
C VAL A 185 5.22 -2.23 17.89
N ARG A 186 6.08 -2.95 17.17
CA ARG A 186 7.32 -3.50 17.74
C ARG A 186 8.32 -2.37 17.97
N ARG A 187 8.98 -2.41 19.13
CA ARG A 187 10.01 -1.46 19.53
C ARG A 187 11.33 -1.82 18.86
N GLY A 188 11.70 -1.09 17.83
CA GLY A 188 13.01 -1.18 17.19
C GLY A 188 13.28 0.06 16.35
N LYS A 189 14.53 0.24 15.95
CA LYS A 189 14.99 1.47 15.31
C LYS A 189 14.44 1.57 13.88
N VAL A 190 13.65 2.62 13.61
CA VAL A 190 13.21 2.94 12.24
C VAL A 190 14.07 4.08 11.70
N ILE A 191 14.82 3.85 10.63
CA ILE A 191 15.74 4.84 10.05
C ILE A 191 15.09 5.49 8.84
N THR A 192 15.13 6.82 8.78
CA THR A 192 14.66 7.63 7.65
C THR A 192 15.85 8.41 7.09
N ASN A 193 16.47 7.90 6.02
CA ASN A 193 17.59 8.54 5.34
C ASN A 193 17.08 9.42 4.20
N CYS A 194 17.38 10.71 4.23
CA CYS A 194 16.93 11.68 3.23
C CYS A 194 18.14 12.24 2.47
N ASP A 195 18.10 12.13 1.15
CA ASP A 195 19.15 12.66 0.27
C ASP A 195 18.57 13.21 -1.04
N MET A 196 19.40 13.82 -1.87
CA MET A 196 19.05 14.20 -3.24
C MET A 196 19.43 13.08 -4.20
N LEU A 197 18.51 12.72 -5.09
CA LEU A 197 18.74 11.77 -6.18
C LEU A 197 19.13 12.49 -7.48
N PHE A 198 18.44 13.60 -7.79
CA PHE A 198 18.68 14.40 -8.98
C PHE A 198 18.50 15.89 -8.70
N THR A 199 19.30 16.71 -9.38
CA THR A 199 19.01 18.12 -9.63
C THR A 199 17.99 18.27 -10.77
N ALA A 200 17.40 19.47 -10.91
CA ALA A 200 16.45 19.76 -12.00
C ALA A 200 17.08 19.65 -13.40
N ASP A 201 18.39 19.88 -13.53
CA ASP A 201 19.09 19.76 -14.80
C ASP A 201 19.36 18.30 -15.15
N GLU A 202 19.72 17.48 -14.16
CA GLU A 202 19.93 16.04 -14.35
C GLU A 202 18.64 15.33 -14.76
N THR A 203 17.48 15.71 -14.22
CA THR A 203 16.20 15.09 -14.62
C THR A 203 15.86 15.30 -16.09
N LYS A 204 16.38 16.35 -16.72
CA LYS A 204 16.18 16.63 -18.15
C LYS A 204 17.21 15.94 -19.05
N LYS A 205 18.45 15.78 -18.55
CA LYS A 205 19.60 15.28 -19.32
C LYS A 205 19.73 13.76 -19.30
N LEU A 206 19.44 13.12 -18.17
CA LEU A 206 19.56 11.68 -18.04
C LEU A 206 18.54 10.96 -18.93
N SER A 207 18.93 9.78 -19.42
CA SER A 207 17.99 8.89 -20.09
C SER A 207 16.95 8.33 -19.12
N LYS A 208 15.81 7.87 -19.65
CA LYS A 208 14.74 7.29 -18.84
C LYS A 208 15.21 6.04 -18.09
N ASP A 209 16.07 5.24 -18.71
CA ASP A 209 16.58 4.01 -18.11
C ASP A 209 17.52 4.33 -16.94
N GLU A 210 18.43 5.29 -17.10
CA GLU A 210 19.28 5.75 -15.99
C GLU A 210 18.48 6.33 -14.82
N ILE A 211 17.43 7.11 -15.11
CA ILE A 211 16.54 7.64 -14.06
C ILE A 211 15.84 6.49 -13.35
N TYR A 212 15.29 5.53 -14.10
CA TYR A 212 14.57 4.39 -13.57
C TYR A 212 15.47 3.53 -12.67
N GLU A 213 16.67 3.17 -13.14
CA GLU A 213 17.64 2.37 -12.39
C GLU A 213 18.07 3.07 -11.10
N LYS A 214 18.40 4.37 -11.16
CA LYS A 214 18.79 5.13 -9.97
C LYS A 214 17.65 5.24 -8.95
N VAL A 215 16.40 5.43 -9.40
CA VAL A 215 15.22 5.43 -8.51
C VAL A 215 15.06 4.06 -7.86
N CYS A 216 15.11 2.97 -8.64
CA CYS A 216 14.97 1.62 -8.12
C CYS A 216 16.05 1.29 -7.08
N SER A 217 17.33 1.53 -7.40
CA SER A 217 18.44 1.26 -6.50
C SER A 217 18.40 2.11 -5.23
N ALA A 218 17.98 3.38 -5.34
CA ALA A 218 17.87 4.26 -4.18
C ALA A 218 16.76 3.81 -3.21
N LEU A 219 15.66 3.28 -3.73
CA LEU A 219 14.50 2.85 -2.94
C LEU A 219 14.57 1.39 -2.45
N TYR A 220 15.32 0.53 -3.14
CA TYR A 220 15.38 -0.89 -2.82
C TYR A 220 15.77 -1.17 -1.37
N GLN A 221 14.93 -1.91 -0.68
CA GLN A 221 15.11 -2.33 0.70
C GLN A 221 14.52 -3.73 0.89
N ASN A 222 15.31 -4.67 1.41
CA ASN A 222 14.83 -5.93 1.94
C ASN A 222 15.01 -5.88 3.46
N GLU A 223 13.90 -5.74 4.18
CA GLU A 223 13.90 -5.51 5.63
C GLU A 223 14.40 -6.72 6.41
N HIS A 224 14.07 -7.94 5.97
CA HIS A 224 14.47 -9.18 6.64
C HIS A 224 15.97 -9.43 6.50
N LYS A 225 16.50 -9.26 5.29
CA LYS A 225 17.94 -9.34 5.03
C LYS A 225 18.70 -8.26 5.82
N TRP A 226 18.23 -7.01 5.75
CA TRP A 226 18.83 -5.90 6.48
C TRP A 226 18.84 -6.13 7.99
N GLN A 227 17.76 -6.68 8.56
CA GLN A 227 17.64 -6.99 9.98
C GLN A 227 18.74 -7.95 10.43
N VAL A 228 18.89 -9.08 9.74
CA VAL A 228 19.85 -10.14 10.08
C VAL A 228 21.29 -9.66 9.89
N GLU A 229 21.62 -9.06 8.74
CA GLU A 229 22.99 -8.62 8.42
C GLU A 229 23.51 -7.53 9.37
N ASN A 230 22.60 -6.76 9.99
CA ASN A 230 22.96 -5.67 10.89
C ASN A 230 22.65 -5.98 12.36
N GLY A 231 22.23 -7.20 12.69
CA GLY A 231 21.88 -7.61 14.05
C GLY A 231 20.79 -6.74 14.69
N ILE A 232 19.83 -6.24 13.89
CA ILE A 232 18.79 -5.33 14.36
C ILE A 232 17.68 -6.12 15.04
N VAL A 233 17.27 -5.66 16.21
CA VAL A 233 16.20 -6.29 16.99
C VAL A 233 14.96 -5.42 17.07
N PHE A 234 13.79 -6.05 16.95
CA PHE A 234 12.49 -5.43 17.16
C PHE A 234 11.77 -6.16 18.28
N LYS A 235 11.69 -5.53 19.47
CA LYS A 235 11.08 -6.13 20.66
C LYS A 235 9.58 -5.86 20.70
N GLY A 236 8.79 -6.90 20.95
CA GLY A 236 7.34 -6.87 20.99
C GLY A 236 6.79 -8.19 21.53
N ARG A 237 5.53 -8.46 21.19
CA ARG A 237 4.79 -9.70 21.47
C ARG A 237 3.99 -10.06 20.22
N HIS A 238 3.44 -11.27 20.15
CA HIS A 238 2.56 -11.67 19.05
C HIS A 238 3.25 -11.53 17.68
N TYR A 239 4.51 -12.00 17.59
CA TYR A 239 5.35 -11.80 16.40
C TYR A 239 4.77 -12.44 15.16
N ALA A 240 4.27 -13.67 15.26
CA ALA A 240 3.77 -14.43 14.13
C ALA A 240 2.32 -14.08 13.77
N GLU A 241 1.57 -13.39 14.64
CA GLU A 241 0.14 -13.15 14.43
C GLU A 241 -0.16 -12.40 13.12
N GLY A 242 -0.78 -13.12 12.19
CA GLY A 242 -1.16 -12.67 10.84
C GLY A 242 -0.18 -13.08 9.76
N LEU A 243 0.97 -13.66 10.13
CA LEU A 243 1.99 -14.08 9.17
C LEU A 243 1.51 -15.29 8.35
N ASP A 244 0.63 -16.13 8.88
CA ASP A 244 -0.07 -17.22 8.18
C ASP A 244 -0.84 -16.73 6.94
N ARG A 245 -1.33 -15.49 6.97
CA ARG A 245 -2.04 -14.86 5.84
C ARG A 245 -1.10 -14.44 4.71
N LEU A 246 0.16 -14.16 5.04
CA LEU A 246 1.21 -13.86 4.07
C LEU A 246 1.89 -15.16 3.59
N LEU A 247 2.20 -16.05 4.52
CA LEU A 247 2.86 -17.34 4.33
C LEU A 247 1.79 -18.45 4.39
N TYR A 248 0.90 -18.45 3.40
CA TYR A 248 -0.27 -19.32 3.37
C TYR A 248 0.04 -20.78 3.04
N ARG A 249 1.25 -21.11 2.56
CA ARG A 249 1.62 -22.46 2.14
C ARG A 249 2.67 -23.08 3.04
N CYS A 250 2.41 -24.31 3.50
CA CYS A 250 3.33 -25.05 4.36
C CYS A 250 4.58 -25.53 3.59
N PRO A 251 5.81 -25.28 4.08
CA PRO A 251 7.05 -25.72 3.43
C PRO A 251 7.30 -27.22 3.59
N ARG A 252 6.64 -27.88 4.55
CA ARG A 252 6.81 -29.32 4.80
C ARG A 252 5.93 -30.19 3.91
N CYS A 253 4.61 -29.95 3.93
CA CYS A 253 3.64 -30.80 3.23
C CYS A 253 2.98 -30.12 2.02
N GLY A 254 3.28 -28.84 1.76
CA GLY A 254 2.78 -28.11 0.61
C GLY A 254 1.31 -27.68 0.68
N SER A 255 0.58 -27.97 1.77
CA SER A 255 -0.82 -27.56 1.90
C SER A 255 -0.98 -26.06 1.97
N GLU A 256 -2.00 -25.54 1.30
CA GLU A 256 -2.35 -24.12 1.28
C GLU A 256 -3.44 -23.82 2.30
N PHE A 257 -3.38 -22.63 2.91
CA PHE A 257 -4.39 -22.09 3.85
C PHE A 257 -4.60 -22.93 5.13
N GLU A 258 -3.67 -23.84 5.42
CA GLU A 258 -3.66 -24.65 6.64
C GLU A 258 -2.69 -24.14 7.71
N MET A 259 -1.89 -23.13 7.38
CA MET A 259 -1.04 -22.43 8.35
C MET A 259 -1.92 -21.60 9.28
N ILE A 260 -1.61 -21.64 10.57
CA ILE A 260 -2.19 -20.76 11.58
C ILE A 260 -1.05 -20.08 12.35
N SER A 261 -1.29 -18.86 12.81
CA SER A 261 -0.33 -18.14 13.63
C SER A 261 -0.89 -17.84 15.01
N GLN A 262 -0.08 -18.04 16.04
CA GLN A 262 -0.39 -17.65 17.42
C GLN A 262 0.89 -17.25 18.14
N ASP A 263 0.85 -16.12 18.85
CA ASP A 263 2.02 -15.57 19.54
C ASP A 263 3.23 -15.44 18.60
N SER A 264 4.26 -16.27 18.76
CA SER A 264 5.44 -16.32 17.89
C SER A 264 5.45 -17.54 16.97
N HIS A 265 4.45 -18.42 17.02
CA HIS A 265 4.41 -19.67 16.28
C HIS A 265 3.61 -19.55 14.98
N LEU A 266 4.09 -20.23 13.95
CA LEU A 266 3.36 -20.59 12.74
C LEU A 266 3.28 -22.12 12.67
N THR A 267 2.06 -22.64 12.81
CA THR A 267 1.80 -24.07 12.87
C THR A 267 0.91 -24.50 11.72
N CYS A 268 1.24 -25.63 11.07
CA CYS A 268 0.38 -26.22 10.04
C CYS A 268 -0.63 -27.19 10.67
N LYS A 269 -1.94 -26.95 10.50
CA LYS A 269 -2.99 -27.83 11.03
C LYS A 269 -2.99 -29.23 10.39
N LYS A 270 -2.47 -29.37 9.17
CA LYS A 270 -2.48 -30.63 8.42
C LYS A 270 -1.37 -31.59 8.84
N CYS A 271 -0.13 -31.11 8.93
CA CYS A 271 1.05 -31.98 9.18
C CYS A 271 1.80 -31.63 10.47
N GLY A 272 1.33 -30.67 11.26
CA GLY A 272 1.95 -30.26 12.52
C GLY A 272 3.30 -29.54 12.38
N ASN A 273 3.66 -29.04 11.20
CA ASN A 273 4.90 -28.27 11.02
C ASN A 273 4.83 -26.99 11.88
N ASP A 274 5.79 -26.79 12.78
CA ASP A 274 5.81 -25.66 13.71
C ASP A 274 7.10 -24.84 13.59
N VAL A 275 6.94 -23.52 13.52
CA VAL A 275 8.01 -22.56 13.24
C VAL A 275 7.86 -21.34 14.14
N VAL A 276 8.92 -20.98 14.84
CA VAL A 276 8.96 -19.79 15.71
C VAL A 276 9.57 -18.61 14.97
N TYR A 277 8.89 -17.47 14.96
CA TYR A 277 9.40 -16.20 14.44
C TYR A 277 9.94 -15.33 15.58
N GLY A 278 11.23 -14.99 15.49
CA GLY A 278 11.98 -14.26 16.51
C GLY A 278 12.00 -12.74 16.35
N PHE A 279 12.45 -12.05 17.41
CA PHE A 279 12.63 -10.59 17.44
C PHE A 279 13.83 -10.10 16.61
N ASP A 280 14.68 -11.03 16.18
CA ASP A 280 15.90 -10.86 15.39
C ASP A 280 15.67 -11.11 13.89
N GLY A 281 14.46 -11.53 13.50
CA GLY A 281 14.08 -11.70 12.10
C GLY A 281 14.20 -13.14 11.58
N HIS A 282 14.61 -14.09 12.42
CA HIS A 282 14.76 -15.49 12.05
C HIS A 282 13.47 -16.30 12.23
N LEU A 283 13.25 -17.25 11.32
CA LEU A 283 12.28 -18.32 11.43
C LEU A 283 13.01 -19.60 11.85
N VAL A 284 12.61 -20.17 12.99
CA VAL A 284 13.28 -21.31 13.61
C VAL A 284 12.33 -22.50 13.68
N PRO A 285 12.58 -23.60 12.95
CA PRO A 285 11.73 -24.78 13.03
C PRO A 285 11.83 -25.44 14.42
N GLN A 286 10.73 -26.02 14.89
CA GLN A 286 10.68 -26.77 16.15
C GLN A 286 10.70 -28.28 15.89
N GLY A 287 11.61 -29.01 16.54
CA GLY A 287 11.79 -30.45 16.34
C GLY A 287 12.12 -30.79 14.88
N ASP A 288 11.41 -31.77 14.30
CA ASP A 288 11.57 -32.20 12.90
C ASP A 288 10.84 -31.32 11.88
N SER A 289 10.41 -30.12 12.28
CA SER A 289 9.78 -29.14 11.38
C SER A 289 10.80 -28.54 10.42
N VAL A 290 10.31 -27.92 9.35
CA VAL A 290 11.15 -27.25 8.35
C VAL A 290 10.59 -25.86 8.01
N CYS A 291 11.49 -24.93 7.69
CA CYS A 291 11.15 -23.64 7.12
C CYS A 291 12.37 -22.99 6.45
N PRO A 292 12.17 -22.06 5.51
CA PRO A 292 13.19 -21.09 5.14
C PRO A 292 13.54 -20.17 6.33
N ASP A 293 14.77 -19.68 6.39
CA ASP A 293 15.30 -18.92 7.53
C ASP A 293 14.63 -17.57 7.79
N ARG A 294 13.97 -16.99 6.77
CA ARG A 294 13.39 -15.65 6.81
C ARG A 294 12.08 -15.57 6.01
N ILE A 295 11.29 -14.56 6.35
CA ILE A 295 9.98 -14.31 5.71
C ILE A 295 10.11 -14.03 4.22
N ASP A 296 11.12 -13.27 3.78
CA ASP A 296 11.35 -13.01 2.35
C ASP A 296 11.59 -14.30 1.57
N LEU A 297 12.39 -15.22 2.11
CA LEU A 297 12.72 -16.49 1.46
C LEU A 297 11.50 -17.42 1.36
N TRP A 298 10.69 -17.51 2.41
CA TRP A 298 9.44 -18.28 2.34
C TRP A 298 8.45 -17.65 1.37
N TYR A 299 8.33 -16.33 1.38
CA TYR A 299 7.46 -15.63 0.43
C TYR A 299 7.89 -15.88 -1.03
N ASP A 300 9.19 -15.84 -1.32
CA ASP A 300 9.72 -16.10 -2.65
C ASP A 300 9.56 -17.57 -3.07
N MET A 301 9.71 -18.53 -2.15
CA MET A 301 9.34 -19.94 -2.41
C MET A 301 7.87 -20.07 -2.85
N GLN A 302 6.94 -19.36 -2.21
CA GLN A 302 5.53 -19.36 -2.65
C GLN A 302 5.36 -18.72 -4.04
N ARG A 303 6.10 -17.65 -4.32
CA ARG A 303 6.08 -16.97 -5.62
C ARG A 303 6.56 -17.90 -6.74
N GLU A 304 7.60 -18.68 -6.51
CA GLU A 304 8.10 -19.68 -7.48
C GLU A 304 7.08 -20.79 -7.75
N LEU A 305 6.38 -21.26 -6.72
CA LEU A 305 5.32 -22.25 -6.86
C LEU A 305 4.13 -21.68 -7.64
N VAL A 306 3.73 -20.44 -7.34
CA VAL A 306 2.70 -19.72 -8.10
C VAL A 306 3.09 -19.55 -9.57
N ALA A 307 4.36 -19.27 -9.88
CA ALA A 307 4.83 -19.16 -11.26
C ALA A 307 4.74 -20.46 -12.06
N LYS A 308 4.89 -21.61 -11.38
CA LYS A 308 4.62 -22.93 -11.97
C LYS A 308 3.12 -23.13 -12.18
N GLU A 309 2.29 -22.83 -11.18
CA GLU A 309 0.83 -22.95 -11.27
C GLU A 309 0.24 -22.11 -12.41
N VAL A 310 0.61 -20.82 -12.51
CA VAL A 310 0.19 -19.91 -13.59
C VAL A 310 0.79 -20.32 -14.94
N GLY A 311 1.86 -21.11 -14.94
CA GLY A 311 2.43 -21.70 -16.15
C GLY A 311 1.52 -22.73 -16.83
N ASN A 312 0.73 -23.47 -16.04
CA ASN A 312 -0.15 -24.54 -16.55
C ASN A 312 -1.29 -23.96 -17.40
N ASP A 313 -1.65 -24.62 -18.50
CA ASP A 313 -2.65 -24.12 -19.47
C ASP A 313 -4.08 -24.03 -18.92
N ASP A 314 -4.36 -24.88 -17.95
CA ASP A 314 -5.60 -25.06 -17.22
C ASP A 314 -5.62 -24.31 -15.88
N PHE A 315 -4.69 -23.36 -15.68
CA PHE A 315 -4.65 -22.51 -14.50
C PHE A 315 -5.96 -21.74 -14.28
N ARG A 316 -6.63 -22.04 -13.16
CA ARG A 316 -7.80 -21.32 -12.67
C ARG A 316 -7.82 -21.29 -11.16
N LEU A 317 -8.16 -20.15 -10.58
CA LEU A 317 -8.54 -20.01 -9.17
C LEU A 317 -10.00 -19.58 -9.08
N SER A 318 -10.69 -20.03 -8.04
CA SER A 318 -12.06 -19.61 -7.77
C SER A 318 -12.36 -19.69 -6.29
N ASN A 319 -12.83 -18.58 -5.70
CA ASN A 319 -13.18 -18.50 -4.29
C ASN A 319 -14.39 -17.58 -4.06
N THR A 320 -15.18 -17.91 -3.06
CA THR A 320 -16.28 -17.05 -2.61
C THR A 320 -15.75 -15.78 -1.95
N VAL A 321 -16.29 -14.63 -2.36
CA VAL A 321 -15.97 -13.32 -1.82
C VAL A 321 -17.24 -12.51 -1.55
N ASN A 322 -17.12 -11.54 -0.66
CA ASN A 322 -18.09 -10.47 -0.49
C ASN A 322 -17.58 -9.23 -1.23
N LEU A 323 -18.36 -8.71 -2.17
CA LEU A 323 -18.04 -7.50 -2.92
C LEU A 323 -18.49 -6.25 -2.15
N PHE A 324 -17.59 -5.29 -2.09
CA PHE A 324 -17.85 -3.96 -1.57
C PHE A 324 -17.41 -2.89 -2.57
N VAL A 325 -18.14 -1.78 -2.60
CA VAL A 325 -17.82 -0.58 -3.39
C VAL A 325 -17.79 0.65 -2.50
N GLU A 326 -17.19 1.75 -2.94
CA GLU A 326 -17.14 3.00 -2.20
C GLU A 326 -18.54 3.51 -1.82
N ASN A 327 -18.64 4.11 -0.63
CA ASN A 327 -19.86 4.73 -0.13
C ASN A 327 -19.70 6.26 -0.13
N GLU A 328 -20.19 6.90 -1.18
CA GLU A 328 -20.12 8.37 -1.34
C GLU A 328 -20.88 9.13 -0.25
N ALA A 329 -22.01 8.59 0.23
CA ALA A 329 -22.88 9.28 1.18
C ALA A 329 -22.32 9.29 2.61
N ASN A 330 -21.71 8.18 3.04
CA ASN A 330 -21.35 7.98 4.46
C ASN A 330 -19.86 7.77 4.73
N ASN A 331 -19.01 7.85 3.70
CA ASN A 331 -17.58 7.54 3.77
C ASN A 331 -17.31 6.10 4.26
N GLY A 332 -16.75 5.27 3.40
CA GLY A 332 -16.53 3.87 3.72
C GLY A 332 -16.75 2.98 2.51
N TYR A 333 -17.00 1.72 2.79
CA TYR A 333 -17.41 0.74 1.80
C TYR A 333 -18.85 0.31 2.06
N ARG A 334 -19.62 0.13 1.00
CA ARG A 334 -20.97 -0.43 1.03
C ARG A 334 -20.89 -1.87 0.52
N PHE A 335 -21.54 -2.77 1.24
CA PHE A 335 -21.71 -4.16 0.80
C PHE A 335 -22.63 -4.21 -0.43
N VAL A 336 -22.25 -5.01 -1.42
CA VAL A 336 -23.01 -5.18 -2.67
C VAL A 336 -23.63 -6.56 -2.73
N ALA A 337 -22.81 -7.61 -2.78
CA ALA A 337 -23.27 -8.98 -2.92
C ALA A 337 -22.21 -9.99 -2.47
N ASN A 338 -22.65 -11.20 -2.14
CA ASN A 338 -21.77 -12.37 -2.11
C ASN A 338 -21.68 -12.95 -3.52
N GLY A 339 -20.51 -13.46 -3.90
CA GLY A 339 -20.32 -14.05 -5.22
C GLY A 339 -19.02 -14.83 -5.32
N VAL A 340 -18.66 -15.20 -6.55
CA VAL A 340 -17.47 -15.97 -6.86
C VAL A 340 -16.47 -15.08 -7.57
N LEU A 341 -15.27 -14.95 -7.01
CA LEU A 341 -14.13 -14.35 -7.68
C LEU A 341 -13.31 -15.46 -8.34
N SER A 342 -13.13 -15.37 -9.64
CA SER A 342 -12.35 -16.31 -10.44
C SER A 342 -11.18 -15.61 -11.13
N LEU A 343 -10.04 -16.29 -11.23
CA LEU A 343 -8.84 -15.77 -11.89
C LEU A 343 -8.29 -16.84 -12.84
N ASP A 344 -8.04 -16.45 -14.08
CA ASP A 344 -7.26 -17.22 -15.06
C ASP A 344 -6.06 -16.40 -15.57
N LYS A 345 -5.45 -16.81 -16.68
CA LYS A 345 -4.28 -16.11 -17.25
C LYS A 345 -4.62 -14.73 -17.85
N ASP A 346 -5.87 -14.54 -18.26
CA ASP A 346 -6.31 -13.41 -19.06
C ASP A 346 -7.10 -12.39 -18.23
N LYS A 347 -7.87 -12.87 -17.24
CA LYS A 347 -8.81 -12.04 -16.49
C LYS A 347 -9.07 -12.46 -15.06
N LEU A 348 -9.43 -11.46 -14.26
CA LEU A 348 -10.05 -11.59 -12.95
C LEU A 348 -11.53 -11.25 -13.10
N CYS A 349 -12.43 -12.14 -12.69
CA CYS A 349 -13.87 -12.02 -12.89
C CYS A 349 -14.61 -12.23 -11.57
N PHE A 350 -15.58 -11.38 -11.27
CA PHE A 350 -16.52 -11.55 -10.18
C PHE A 350 -17.92 -11.74 -10.75
N ASP A 351 -18.61 -12.78 -10.27
CA ASP A 351 -19.99 -13.08 -10.65
C ASP A 351 -20.84 -13.33 -9.40
N THR A 352 -22.07 -12.83 -9.41
CA THR A 352 -23.08 -13.11 -8.37
C THR A 352 -24.43 -13.45 -8.98
N ASP A 353 -25.13 -14.38 -8.35
CA ASP A 353 -26.53 -14.73 -8.62
C ASP A 353 -27.52 -13.92 -7.78
N TRP A 354 -27.04 -13.02 -6.93
CA TRP A 354 -27.89 -12.18 -6.08
C TRP A 354 -28.66 -11.16 -6.92
N VAL A 355 -29.98 -11.22 -6.81
CA VAL A 355 -30.89 -10.24 -7.43
C VAL A 355 -31.18 -9.09 -6.47
N GLU A 356 -31.26 -9.40 -5.18
CA GLU A 356 -31.50 -8.45 -4.11
C GLU A 356 -30.45 -8.60 -3.01
N ARG A 357 -30.17 -7.49 -2.32
CA ARG A 357 -29.32 -7.47 -1.12
C ARG A 357 -30.09 -6.92 0.07
N PRO A 358 -29.73 -7.29 1.30
CA PRO A 358 -30.29 -6.67 2.49
C PRO A 358 -29.95 -5.17 2.58
N VAL A 359 -30.91 -4.37 3.05
CA VAL A 359 -30.69 -2.95 3.33
C VAL A 359 -29.95 -2.79 4.66
N GLY A 360 -29.13 -1.73 4.77
CA GLY A 360 -28.56 -1.32 6.05
C GLY A 360 -27.47 -2.23 6.61
N VAL A 361 -26.82 -3.05 5.75
CA VAL A 361 -25.68 -3.89 6.13
C VAL A 361 -24.57 -3.02 6.74
N LYS A 362 -24.37 -3.16 8.05
CA LYS A 362 -23.30 -2.45 8.75
C LYS A 362 -22.02 -3.27 8.66
N SER A 363 -21.03 -2.74 7.95
CA SER A 363 -19.67 -3.24 8.01
C SER A 363 -19.00 -2.81 9.30
N LYS A 364 -18.73 -3.75 10.22
CA LYS A 364 -17.78 -3.51 11.31
C LYS A 364 -16.42 -4.04 10.89
N TYR A 365 -15.47 -3.13 10.68
CA TYR A 365 -14.06 -3.49 10.57
C TYR A 365 -13.62 -4.11 11.90
N LYS A 366 -13.63 -5.45 11.98
CA LYS A 366 -12.90 -6.16 13.02
C LYS A 366 -11.45 -6.24 12.56
N VAL A 367 -10.55 -6.41 13.52
CA VAL A 367 -9.17 -6.72 13.20
C VAL A 367 -9.20 -7.95 12.29
N ASN A 368 -8.75 -7.78 11.04
CA ASN A 368 -8.69 -8.76 9.95
C ASN A 368 -9.90 -9.20 9.14
N ASN A 369 -11.10 -9.07 9.67
CA ASN A 369 -12.31 -9.48 8.95
C ASN A 369 -13.32 -8.35 9.04
N MET A 370 -14.12 -8.19 8.01
CA MET A 370 -15.30 -7.38 8.10
C MET A 370 -16.42 -8.30 8.58
N ALA A 371 -16.99 -7.99 9.74
CA ALA A 371 -18.24 -8.64 10.14
C ALA A 371 -19.39 -7.87 9.49
N LEU A 372 -20.29 -8.62 8.88
CA LEU A 372 -21.54 -8.10 8.36
C LEU A 372 -22.60 -8.27 9.44
N ASP A 373 -23.28 -7.17 9.74
CA ASP A 373 -24.41 -7.12 10.65
C ASP A 373 -25.61 -6.79 9.74
N PHE A 374 -26.43 -7.79 9.47
CA PHE A 374 -27.63 -7.67 8.66
C PHE A 374 -28.77 -7.25 9.59
N ASP A 375 -29.43 -6.15 9.25
CA ASP A 375 -30.63 -5.71 9.94
C ASP A 375 -31.82 -6.20 9.14
N ASP A 376 -32.27 -7.43 9.44
CA ASP A 376 -33.33 -8.12 8.71
C ASP A 376 -34.67 -7.35 8.74
N ALA A 377 -34.81 -6.35 9.62
CA ALA A 377 -35.98 -5.49 9.70
C ALA A 377 -36.03 -4.40 8.60
N LEU A 378 -34.93 -4.15 7.87
CA LEU A 378 -34.85 -3.09 6.86
C LEU A 378 -35.21 -3.54 5.43
N GLY A 379 -35.55 -4.82 5.24
CA GLY A 379 -35.93 -5.36 3.92
C GLY A 379 -34.74 -5.52 2.96
N THR A 380 -35.04 -5.65 1.68
CA THR A 380 -34.07 -5.84 0.60
C THR A 380 -34.18 -4.75 -0.47
N GLU A 381 -33.09 -4.53 -1.19
CA GLU A 381 -33.03 -3.65 -2.36
C GLU A 381 -32.34 -4.38 -3.53
N PRO A 382 -32.67 -4.06 -4.79
CA PRO A 382 -32.06 -4.74 -5.94
C PRO A 382 -30.55 -4.51 -5.99
N VAL A 383 -29.80 -5.55 -6.38
CA VAL A 383 -28.39 -5.43 -6.74
C VAL A 383 -28.29 -4.77 -8.11
N GLU A 384 -27.50 -3.71 -8.21
CA GLU A 384 -27.28 -2.95 -9.44
C GLU A 384 -26.66 -3.86 -10.52
N ASP A 385 -27.17 -3.78 -11.75
CA ASP A 385 -26.76 -4.69 -12.83
C ASP A 385 -25.26 -4.62 -13.14
N GLU A 386 -24.63 -3.44 -12.96
CA GLU A 386 -23.20 -3.25 -13.18
C GLU A 386 -22.30 -3.98 -12.16
N PHE A 387 -22.87 -4.46 -11.04
CA PHE A 387 -22.14 -5.23 -10.04
C PHE A 387 -22.43 -6.73 -10.07
N LYS A 388 -23.34 -7.18 -10.94
CA LYS A 388 -23.63 -8.62 -11.12
C LYS A 388 -22.47 -9.36 -11.79
N HIS A 389 -21.73 -8.66 -12.65
CA HIS A 389 -20.56 -9.15 -13.33
C HIS A 389 -19.51 -8.03 -13.40
N VAL A 390 -18.32 -8.27 -12.84
CA VAL A 390 -17.19 -7.32 -12.87
C VAL A 390 -15.96 -8.03 -13.39
N GLU A 391 -15.33 -7.49 -14.44
CA GLU A 391 -14.18 -8.11 -15.11
C GLU A 391 -13.00 -7.15 -15.23
N PHE A 392 -11.80 -7.65 -14.91
CA PHE A 392 -10.54 -6.95 -15.09
C PHE A 392 -9.59 -7.79 -15.94
N ALA A 393 -9.08 -7.21 -17.02
CA ALA A 393 -8.03 -7.84 -17.81
C ALA A 393 -6.70 -7.85 -17.06
N VAL A 394 -6.12 -9.04 -16.84
CA VAL A 394 -4.83 -9.23 -16.16
C VAL A 394 -3.71 -8.42 -16.81
N SER A 395 -3.74 -8.27 -18.14
CA SER A 395 -2.75 -7.47 -18.91
C SER A 395 -2.68 -5.98 -18.54
N ARG A 396 -3.65 -5.49 -17.76
CA ARG A 396 -3.73 -4.11 -17.24
C ARG A 396 -3.44 -4.03 -15.73
N CYS A 397 -3.24 -5.15 -15.06
CA CYS A 397 -3.04 -5.24 -13.61
C CYS A 397 -1.63 -5.72 -13.31
N ASP A 398 -0.66 -4.80 -13.34
CA ASP A 398 0.74 -5.13 -13.02
C ASP A 398 0.93 -5.64 -11.60
N THR A 399 0.05 -5.19 -10.71
CA THR A 399 -0.14 -5.72 -9.38
C THR A 399 -1.52 -5.30 -8.86
N VAL A 400 -1.81 -5.65 -7.61
CA VAL A 400 -3.05 -5.31 -6.95
C VAL A 400 -2.80 -4.87 -5.50
N ALA A 401 -3.63 -3.93 -5.03
CA ALA A 401 -3.66 -3.58 -3.62
C ALA A 401 -4.37 -4.69 -2.85
N ASN A 402 -3.72 -5.21 -1.80
CA ASN A 402 -4.27 -6.30 -1.02
C ASN A 402 -4.03 -6.11 0.48
N LEU A 403 -4.98 -6.62 1.27
CA LEU A 403 -4.79 -6.92 2.68
C LEU A 403 -4.44 -8.41 2.77
N PRO A 404 -3.23 -8.79 3.26
CA PRO A 404 -2.81 -10.19 3.27
C PRO A 404 -3.87 -11.13 3.84
N GLY A 405 -4.19 -12.16 3.06
CA GLY A 405 -5.25 -13.14 3.34
C GLY A 405 -6.69 -12.62 3.24
N THR A 406 -6.95 -11.34 3.52
CA THR A 406 -8.32 -10.82 3.69
C THR A 406 -8.97 -10.30 2.41
N ALA A 407 -8.30 -9.42 1.65
CA ALA A 407 -8.96 -8.67 0.60
C ALA A 407 -8.04 -8.29 -0.56
N VAL A 408 -8.65 -8.13 -1.73
CA VAL A 408 -8.04 -7.59 -2.95
C VAL A 408 -8.88 -6.39 -3.41
N ASP A 409 -8.23 -5.25 -3.63
CA ASP A 409 -8.86 -4.01 -4.07
C ASP A 409 -8.53 -3.75 -5.56
N MET A 410 -9.56 -3.57 -6.39
CA MET A 410 -9.49 -3.28 -7.83
C MET A 410 -10.14 -1.94 -8.14
N TYR A 411 -9.79 -1.35 -9.29
CA TYR A 411 -10.21 0.00 -9.68
C TYR A 411 -10.62 0.04 -11.14
N ASP A 412 -11.68 0.79 -11.45
CA ASP A 412 -11.96 1.27 -12.81
C ASP A 412 -12.21 2.78 -12.83
N ASP A 413 -12.77 3.28 -13.94
CA ASP A 413 -13.06 4.70 -14.12
C ASP A 413 -14.16 5.22 -13.19
N LYS A 414 -15.04 4.34 -12.69
CA LYS A 414 -16.18 4.68 -11.84
C LYS A 414 -15.98 4.30 -10.37
N HIS A 415 -15.46 3.11 -10.10
CA HIS A 415 -15.55 2.44 -8.81
C HIS A 415 -14.22 1.91 -8.26
N VAL A 416 -14.21 1.76 -6.94
CA VAL A 416 -13.22 1.08 -6.12
C VAL A 416 -13.87 -0.20 -5.57
N TYR A 417 -13.49 -1.34 -6.15
CA TYR A 417 -14.00 -2.64 -5.76
C TYR A 417 -13.11 -3.25 -4.69
N ARG A 418 -13.70 -3.75 -3.60
CA ARG A 418 -13.02 -4.53 -2.58
C ARG A 418 -13.64 -5.92 -2.50
N PHE A 419 -12.86 -6.91 -2.91
CA PHE A 419 -13.24 -8.33 -2.83
C PHE A 419 -12.70 -8.91 -1.53
N MET A 420 -13.59 -9.11 -0.56
CA MET A 420 -13.27 -9.68 0.75
C MET A 420 -13.46 -11.19 0.71
N PHE A 421 -12.40 -11.95 0.96
CA PHE A 421 -12.47 -13.40 1.00
C PHE A 421 -13.23 -13.89 2.22
N ASP A 422 -14.15 -14.83 2.02
CA ASP A 422 -15.04 -15.35 3.05
C ASP A 422 -14.50 -16.65 3.67
N LYS A 423 -14.58 -17.76 2.92
CA LYS A 423 -14.28 -19.11 3.41
C LYS A 423 -12.79 -19.42 3.51
N VAL A 424 -11.98 -18.84 2.63
CA VAL A 424 -10.54 -19.12 2.49
C VAL A 424 -9.80 -17.81 2.37
N LEU A 425 -8.80 -17.57 3.22
CA LEU A 425 -8.01 -16.33 3.23
C LEU A 425 -7.00 -16.28 2.05
N ALA A 426 -7.51 -16.25 0.82
CA ALA A 426 -6.73 -16.45 -0.40
C ALA A 426 -6.17 -15.17 -1.03
N ALA A 427 -6.41 -13.99 -0.46
CA ALA A 427 -6.02 -12.71 -1.07
C ALA A 427 -4.53 -12.61 -1.44
N THR A 428 -3.64 -13.20 -0.64
CA THR A 428 -2.20 -13.22 -0.94
C THR A 428 -1.88 -14.08 -2.16
N LYS A 429 -2.54 -15.24 -2.30
CA LYS A 429 -2.39 -16.10 -3.47
C LYS A 429 -2.87 -15.40 -4.74
N TYR A 430 -4.05 -14.75 -4.69
CA TYR A 430 -4.56 -13.98 -5.83
C TYR A 430 -3.59 -12.86 -6.24
N ALA A 431 -3.07 -12.10 -5.28
CA ALA A 431 -2.10 -11.05 -5.59
C ALA A 431 -0.83 -11.59 -6.27
N LEU A 432 -0.28 -12.73 -5.80
CA LEU A 432 0.86 -13.39 -6.44
C LEU A 432 0.54 -13.89 -7.84
N CYS A 433 -0.63 -14.52 -8.03
CA CYS A 433 -1.05 -15.04 -9.32
C CYS A 433 -1.28 -13.92 -10.35
N ILE A 434 -1.93 -12.81 -9.96
CA ILE A 434 -2.13 -11.64 -10.82
C ILE A 434 -0.78 -11.06 -11.27
N GLU A 435 0.14 -10.83 -10.32
CA GLU A 435 1.47 -10.29 -10.62
C GLU A 435 2.24 -11.20 -11.60
N GLU A 436 2.12 -12.51 -11.47
CA GLU A 436 2.81 -13.47 -12.32
C GLU A 436 2.16 -13.66 -13.69
N ALA A 437 0.82 -13.71 -13.74
CA ALA A 437 0.08 -13.75 -14.99
C ALA A 437 0.31 -12.48 -15.82
N TYR A 438 0.36 -11.30 -15.19
CA TYR A 438 0.73 -10.05 -15.85
C TYR A 438 2.13 -10.12 -16.47
N LYS A 439 3.14 -10.60 -15.73
CA LYS A 439 4.51 -10.74 -16.26
C LYS A 439 4.55 -11.64 -17.49
N LYS A 440 3.79 -12.73 -17.49
CA LYS A 440 3.70 -13.64 -18.65
C LYS A 440 2.96 -13.00 -19.82
N SER A 441 1.94 -12.18 -19.58
CA SER A 441 1.23 -11.44 -20.64
C SER A 441 2.07 -10.37 -21.37
N LYS A 442 3.23 -10.00 -20.81
CA LYS A 442 4.17 -9.03 -21.39
C LYS A 442 5.36 -9.68 -22.11
N LYS A 443 5.53 -11.00 -21.98
CA LYS A 443 6.51 -11.78 -22.73
C LYS A 443 5.85 -12.25 -24.02
#